data_AF-A0A838DUS6-F1
#
_entry.id   AF-A0A838DUS6-F1
#
_cell.length_a   1.000
_cell.length_b   1.000
_cell.length_c   1.000
_cell.angle_alpha   90.00
_cell.angle_beta   90.00
_cell.angle_gamma   90.00
#
_symmetry.space_group_name_H-M   'P 1'
#
loop_
_entity.id
_entity.type
_entity.pdbx_description
1 polymer ?
#
loop_
_entity_poly.entity_id
_entity_poly.type
_entity_poly.pdbx_seq_one_letter_code
_entity_poly.pdbx_strand_id
1 'polypeptide(L)' 'MFDKNDLLIVSPDVWTRSGDVAAVEFGNETPVKAVMQVTYTDDFIVLESVNHKTPPTALVRGKDHFRIIGRVIARHQRLE' A
#
# COMPACT_ATOMS: atom_id res chain seq x y z
N MET A 1 1.04 15.18 -1.45
CA MET A 1 0.87 14.42 -2.71
C MET A 1 2.17 13.70 -2.98
N PHE A 2 2.13 12.42 -3.33
CA PHE A 2 3.30 11.64 -3.75
C PHE A 2 3.61 11.98 -5.21
N ASP A 3 4.88 12.18 -5.53
CA ASP A 3 5.33 12.59 -6.85
C ASP A 3 6.28 11.57 -7.46
N LYS A 4 6.39 11.62 -8.79
CA LYS A 4 7.34 10.78 -9.50
C LYS A 4 8.75 11.10 -9.01
N ASN A 5 9.56 10.07 -8.79
CA ASN A 5 10.93 10.14 -8.26
C ASN A 5 11.04 10.41 -6.76
N ASP A 6 9.94 10.40 -6.01
CA ASP A 6 10.04 10.31 -4.55
C ASP A 6 10.79 9.05 -4.13
N LEU A 7 11.70 9.21 -3.15
CA LEU A 7 12.38 8.09 -2.53
C LEU A 7 11.65 7.72 -1.24
N LEU A 8 11.20 6.47 -1.16
CA LEU A 8 10.46 5.94 -0.01
C LEU A 8 11.34 4.99 0.78
N ILE A 9 11.40 5.20 2.10
CA ILE A 9 12.04 4.26 3.02
C ILE A 9 10.95 3.31 3.51
N VAL A 10 11.11 2.03 3.18
CA VAL A 10 10.17 0.96 3.55
C VAL A 10 10.82 0.06 4.59
N SER A 11 10.13 -0.18 5.70
CA SER A 11 10.58 -1.10 6.75
C SER A 11 9.67 -2.33 6.84
N PRO A 12 10.24 -3.56 6.71
CA PRO A 12 9.47 -4.79 6.87
C PRO A 12 9.13 -5.10 8.33
N ASP A 13 9.92 -4.59 9.29
CA ASP A 13 9.78 -4.90 10.72
C ASP A 13 8.71 -4.07 11.42
N VAL A 14 8.28 -2.99 10.76
CA VAL A 14 7.33 -2.05 11.32
C VAL A 14 5.92 -2.44 10.91
N TRP A 15 5.10 -2.75 11.91
CA TRP A 15 3.70 -3.13 11.73
C TRP A 15 2.89 -2.03 11.03
N THR A 16 2.13 -2.46 10.01
CA THR A 16 1.15 -1.62 9.29
C THR A 16 -0.18 -1.60 10.02
N ARG A 17 -0.79 -0.42 10.11
CA ARG A 17 -2.14 -0.18 10.65
C ARG A 17 -3.05 0.44 9.58
N SER A 18 -4.36 0.47 9.83
CA SER A 18 -5.29 1.18 8.94
C SER A 18 -4.91 2.65 8.83
N GLY A 19 -4.87 3.18 7.60
CA GLY A 19 -4.42 4.53 7.27
C GLY A 19 -2.92 4.63 6.98
N ASP A 20 -2.12 3.61 7.27
CA ASP A 20 -0.70 3.61 6.92
C ASP A 20 -0.50 3.43 5.40
N VAL A 21 0.55 4.05 4.86
CA VAL A 21 1.05 3.78 3.51
C VAL A 21 2.06 2.65 3.57
N ALA A 22 1.88 1.63 2.74
CA ALA A 22 2.74 0.46 2.70
C ALA A 22 3.06 0.05 1.27
N ALA A 23 4.23 -0.58 1.11
CA ALA A 23 4.51 -1.39 -0.08
C ALA A 23 3.76 -2.72 0.08
N VAL A 24 2.94 -3.06 -0.90
CA VAL A 24 2.06 -4.23 -0.87
C VAL A 24 2.19 -5.05 -2.15
N GLU A 25 1.90 -6.33 -2.04
CA GLU A 25 1.68 -7.24 -3.15
C GLU A 25 0.26 -7.83 -3.04
N PHE A 26 -0.51 -7.81 -4.12
CA PHE A 26 -1.87 -8.35 -4.13
C PHE A 26 -2.28 -8.91 -5.50
N GLY A 27 -3.32 -9.74 -5.52
CA GLY A 27 -3.87 -10.34 -6.74
C GLY A 27 -3.52 -11.81 -6.89
N ASN A 28 -4.49 -12.60 -7.38
CA ASN A 28 -4.40 -14.07 -7.41
C ASN A 28 -3.63 -14.59 -8.63
N GLU A 29 -4.06 -14.21 -9.84
CA GLU A 29 -3.45 -14.70 -11.09
C GLU A 29 -2.21 -13.89 -11.49
N THR A 30 -2.31 -12.56 -11.41
CA THR A 30 -1.21 -11.64 -11.75
C THR A 30 -0.92 -10.75 -10.55
N PRO A 31 0.10 -11.08 -9.73
CA PRO A 31 0.45 -10.28 -8.57
C PRO A 31 0.90 -8.87 -8.96
N VAL A 32 0.31 -7.86 -8.33
CA VAL A 32 0.64 -6.45 -8.49
C VAL A 32 1.39 -5.98 -7.26
N LYS A 33 2.55 -5.36 -7.46
CA LYS A 33 3.31 -4.66 -6.42
C LYS A 33 3.08 -3.16 -6.52
N ALA A 34 2.67 -2.54 -5.43
CA ALA A 34 2.36 -1.12 -5.41
C ALA A 34 2.56 -0.50 -4.03
N VAL A 35 2.63 0.82 -3.99
CA VAL A 35 2.58 1.60 -2.75
C VAL A 35 1.17 2.13 -2.59
N MET A 36 0.48 1.68 -1.54
CA MET A 36 -0.93 1.96 -1.30
C MET A 36 -1.15 2.38 0.15
N GLN A 37 -2.17 3.21 0.38
CA GLN A 37 -2.74 3.37 1.72
C GLN A 37 -3.61 2.15 2.02
N VAL A 38 -3.39 1.52 3.17
CA VAL A 38 -4.05 0.27 3.56
C VAL A 38 -5.09 0.56 4.63
N THR A 39 -6.30 0.07 4.43
CA THR A 39 -7.37 0.13 5.44
C THR A 39 -7.90 -1.27 5.70
N TYR A 40 -7.77 -1.73 6.94
CA TYR A 40 -8.34 -2.99 7.39
C TYR A 40 -9.76 -2.77 7.91
N THR A 41 -10.70 -3.58 7.43
CA THR A 41 -12.04 -3.74 7.99
C THR A 41 -12.25 -5.20 8.40
N ASP A 42 -13.44 -5.53 8.90
CA ASP A 42 -13.75 -6.89 9.35
C ASP A 42 -13.66 -7.88 8.18
N ASP A 43 -14.28 -7.57 7.04
CA ASP A 43 -14.37 -8.47 5.88
C ASP A 43 -13.36 -8.14 4.77
N PHE A 44 -12.84 -6.92 4.73
CA PHE A 44 -12.06 -6.43 3.61
C PHE A 44 -10.71 -5.82 4.00
N ILE A 45 -9.81 -5.82 3.02
CA ILE A 45 -8.61 -4.98 3.01
C ILE A 45 -8.79 -4.02 1.83
N VAL A 46 -8.93 -2.74 2.12
CA VAL A 46 -9.10 -1.71 1.10
C VAL A 46 -7.73 -1.08 0.82
N LEU A 47 -7.36 -1.06 -0.46
CA LEU A 47 -6.14 -0.45 -0.95
C LEU A 47 -6.47 0.80 -1.75
N GLU A 48 -5.99 1.94 -1.27
CA GLU A 48 -6.19 3.22 -1.93
C GLU A 48 -4.88 3.70 -2.54
N SER A 49 -4.96 4.24 -3.76
CA SER A 49 -3.83 4.94 -4.36
C SER A 49 -3.43 6.12 -3.48
N VAL A 50 -2.13 6.26 -3.21
CA VAL A 50 -1.58 7.37 -2.41
C VAL A 50 -1.84 8.78 -2.97
N ASN A 51 -2.33 8.85 -4.22
CA ASN A 51 -2.75 10.10 -4.86
C ASN A 51 -4.21 10.07 -5.36
N HIS A 52 -4.99 9.05 -4.99
CA HIS A 52 -6.37 8.83 -5.44
C HIS A 52 -6.54 8.88 -6.97
N LYS A 53 -5.47 8.57 -7.73
CA LYS A 53 -5.50 8.57 -9.21
C LYS A 53 -6.21 7.35 -9.78
N THR A 54 -6.27 6.27 -9.00
CA THR A 54 -6.98 5.04 -9.36
C THR A 54 -8.06 4.75 -8.32
N PRO A 55 -9.17 4.11 -8.72
CA PRO A 55 -10.18 3.65 -7.77
C PRO A 55 -9.59 2.75 -6.68
N PRO A 56 -10.15 2.76 -5.46
CA PRO A 56 -9.78 1.81 -4.42
C PRO A 56 -10.00 0.37 -4.86
N THR A 57 -9.12 -0.53 -4.41
CA THR A 57 -9.28 -1.97 -4.59
C THR A 57 -9.69 -2.59 -3.26
N ALA A 58 -10.84 -3.25 -3.21
CA ALA A 58 -11.27 -4.02 -2.04
C ALA A 58 -10.91 -5.49 -2.21
N LEU A 59 -10.12 -6.03 -1.30
CA LEU A 59 -9.72 -7.43 -1.25
C LEU A 59 -10.49 -8.13 -0.14
N VAL A 60 -11.03 -9.32 -0.42
CA VAL A 60 -11.76 -10.13 0.56
C VAL A 60 -10.76 -10.86 1.45
N ARG A 61 -10.86 -10.64 2.76
CA ARG A 61 -9.97 -11.30 3.74
C ARG A 61 -10.15 -12.83 3.68
N GLY A 62 -9.04 -13.55 3.66
CA GLY A 62 -9.03 -15.02 3.61
C GLY A 62 -9.34 -15.62 2.24
N LYS A 63 -9.67 -14.80 1.23
CA LYS A 63 -9.91 -15.25 -0.14
C LYS A 63 -8.88 -14.70 -1.12
N ASP A 64 -8.61 -13.41 -1.07
CA ASP A 64 -7.68 -12.76 -2.00
C ASP A 64 -6.26 -12.77 -1.48
N HIS A 65 -5.31 -13.04 -2.37
CA HIS A 65 -3.88 -12.94 -2.09
C HIS A 65 -3.50 -11.49 -1.79
N PHE A 66 -2.94 -11.29 -0.60
CA PHE A 66 -2.48 -10.02 -0.10
C PHE A 66 -1.28 -10.20 0.82
N ARG A 67 -0.26 -9.37 0.64
CA ARG A 67 0.93 -9.34 1.48
C ARG A 67 1.42 -7.91 1.69
N ILE A 68 1.71 -7.56 2.94
CA ILE A 68 2.53 -6.40 3.27
C ILE A 68 4.00 -6.74 3.01
N ILE A 69 4.68 -5.95 2.18
CA ILE A 69 6.14 -6.01 2.00
C ILE A 69 6.82 -5.21 3.13
N GLY A 70 6.28 -4.05 3.46
CA GLY A 70 6.69 -3.23 4.60
C GLY A 70 5.98 -1.88 4.64
N ARG A 71 6.03 -1.21 5.79
CA ARG A 71 5.45 0.13 5.97
C ARG A 71 6.38 1.21 5.44
N VAL A 72 5.83 2.23 4.77
CA VAL A 72 6.57 3.45 4.43
C VAL A 72 6.77 4.26 5.72
N ILE A 73 8.02 4.41 6.15
CA ILE A 73 8.35 5.12 7.40
C ILE A 73 8.93 6.52 7.17
N ALA A 74 9.40 6.79 5.95
CA ALA A 74 9.84 8.10 5.54
C ALA A 74 9.70 8.28 4.03
N ARG A 75 9.57 9.54 3.61
CA ARG A 75 9.50 9.98 2.23
C ARG A 75 10.48 11.13 2.04
N HIS A 76 11.36 11.01 1.05
CA HIS A 76 12.25 12.08 0.63
C HIS A 76 11.82 12.55 -0.75
N GLN A 77 11.23 13.75 -0.79
CA GLN A 77 10.90 14.43 -2.02
C GLN A 77 12.07 15.36 -2.38
N ARG A 78 12.61 15.22 -3.59
CA ARG A 78 13.55 16.20 -4.12
C ARG A 78 12.74 17.35 -4.70
N LEU A 79 12.75 18.49 -4.01
CA LEU A 79 12.23 19.74 -4.54
C LEU A 79 13.30 20.29 -5.48
N GLU A 80 13.08 20.15 -6.79
CA GLU A 80 13.81 20.90 -7.81
C GLU A 80 13.13 22.25 -8.06
#